data_AF-A0A7C1GND0-F1
#
_entry.id   AF-A0A7C1GND0-F1
#
_cell.length_a   1.000
_cell.length_b   1.000
_cell.length_c   1.000
_cell.angle_alpha   90.00
_cell.angle_beta   90.00
_cell.angle_gamma   90.00
#
_symmetry.space_group_name_H-M   'P 1'
#
loop_
_entity.id
_entity.type
_entity.pdbx_description
1 polymer ?
#
loop_
_entity_poly.entity_id
_entity_poly.type
_entity_poly.pdbx_seq_one_letter_code
_entity_poly.pdbx_strand_id
1 'polypeptide(L)'
;MSSIYEALQRSQQGKPPVAAPATLTEKSSRNVGVLISVALFSIALVVAGIVVFGFSGAKKNTQEHRLMPPAVAVPSSENSFDETASAVFHAGEERSLPGDAETKALIEGHGDVETSLSLGAAFYERGDYENALLTYMEVHRYYRSDIRLLNNIGSVLLALGKAEKAVEFFMQAQKQSSTTVEPVYNIACAYALMKKRDAALESLLAAVAMHPEVAEWARNDPDLSFLSGDPVFEAILERH
;
A
#
# COMPACT_ATOMS: atom_id res chain seq x y z
N MET A 1 -22.06 -10.95 -15.56
CA MET A 1 -22.70 -11.83 -14.56
C MET A 1 -21.85 -11.79 -13.30
N SER A 2 -22.48 -11.38 -12.19
CA SER A 2 -21.98 -11.32 -10.80
C SER A 2 -20.66 -10.59 -10.56
N SER A 3 -20.71 -9.25 -10.63
CA SER A 3 -19.65 -8.37 -10.13
C SER A 3 -19.56 -8.50 -8.60
N ILE A 4 -18.33 -8.51 -8.08
CA ILE A 4 -17.98 -8.41 -6.65
C ILE A 4 -18.80 -7.33 -5.92
N TYR A 5 -19.24 -6.30 -6.65
CA TYR A 5 -20.13 -5.25 -6.19
C TYR A 5 -21.47 -5.76 -5.62
N GLU A 6 -22.09 -6.79 -6.21
CA GLU A 6 -23.34 -7.38 -5.71
C GLU A 6 -23.13 -8.21 -4.43
N ALA A 7 -21.92 -8.76 -4.22
CA ALA A 7 -21.57 -9.50 -3.02
C ALA A 7 -21.36 -8.55 -1.82
N LEU A 8 -20.76 -7.39 -2.04
CA LEU A 8 -20.56 -6.36 -1.01
C LEU A 8 -21.89 -5.84 -0.45
N GLN A 9 -22.89 -5.60 -1.30
CA GLN A 9 -24.19 -5.09 -0.84
C GLN A 9 -24.98 -6.09 0.01
N ARG A 10 -24.86 -7.40 -0.27
CA ARG A 10 -25.55 -8.44 0.52
C ARG A 10 -24.97 -8.63 1.92
N SER A 11 -23.64 -8.47 2.06
CA SER A 11 -22.94 -8.54 3.34
C SER A 11 -23.40 -7.44 4.31
N GLN A 12 -23.60 -6.22 3.79
CA GLN A 12 -23.90 -5.04 4.61
C GLN A 12 -25.36 -4.97 5.10
N GLN A 13 -26.30 -5.70 4.49
CA GLN A 13 -27.73 -5.65 4.86
C GLN A 13 -28.16 -6.68 5.91
N GLY A 14 -27.25 -7.54 6.40
CA GLY A 14 -27.59 -8.70 7.23
C GLY A 14 -27.36 -8.58 8.74
N LYS A 15 -26.83 -7.49 9.28
CA LYS A 15 -26.43 -7.42 10.70
C LYS A 15 -27.48 -6.69 11.55
N PRO A 16 -28.18 -7.37 12.49
CA PRO A 16 -29.04 -6.68 13.45
C PRO A 16 -28.19 -5.80 14.40
N PRO A 17 -28.75 -4.70 14.92
CA PRO A 17 -28.01 -3.75 15.75
C PRO A 17 -27.52 -4.43 17.03
N VAL A 18 -26.21 -4.37 17.26
CA VAL A 18 -25.58 -4.86 18.49
C VAL A 18 -26.02 -3.96 19.65
N ALA A 19 -26.66 -4.56 20.65
CA ALA A 19 -27.10 -3.88 21.87
C ALA A 19 -25.91 -3.25 22.61
N ALA A 20 -26.08 -2.02 23.08
CA ALA A 20 -25.09 -1.29 23.86
C ALA A 20 -24.78 -2.01 25.19
N PRO A 21 -23.50 -2.16 25.58
CA PRO A 21 -23.15 -2.73 26.87
C PRO A 21 -23.44 -1.76 28.03
N ALA A 22 -23.94 -2.32 29.13
CA ALA A 22 -24.37 -1.65 30.34
C ALA A 22 -23.26 -0.83 31.02
N THR A 23 -23.68 0.29 31.60
CA THR A 23 -22.89 1.18 32.45
C THR A 23 -22.48 0.48 33.74
N LEU A 24 -21.17 0.37 33.98
CA LEU A 24 -20.63 0.07 35.32
C LEU A 24 -20.03 1.32 35.93
N THR A 25 -20.58 1.67 37.08
CA THR A 25 -20.22 2.77 37.96
C THR A 25 -18.92 2.50 38.73
N GLU A 26 -18.18 3.60 38.92
CA GLU A 26 -17.33 3.95 40.07
C GLU A 26 -15.99 3.23 40.35
N LYS A 27 -14.96 4.09 40.40
CA LYS A 27 -14.00 4.27 41.52
C LYS A 27 -12.71 3.46 41.54
N SER A 28 -11.62 4.11 41.16
CA SER A 28 -10.37 4.10 41.94
C SER A 28 -9.45 5.27 41.54
N SER A 29 -9.50 6.33 42.36
CA SER A 29 -8.53 7.43 42.35
C SER A 29 -7.47 7.13 43.39
N ARG A 30 -6.26 6.82 42.92
CA ARG A 30 -4.99 6.83 43.64
C ARG A 30 -3.96 6.27 42.65
N ASN A 31 -3.08 7.12 42.12
CA ASN A 31 -1.74 6.82 41.53
C ASN A 31 -1.30 7.82 40.45
N VAL A 32 -2.14 8.79 40.07
CA VAL A 32 -1.79 9.82 39.04
C VAL A 32 -0.72 10.82 39.53
N GLY A 33 -0.49 10.94 40.84
CA GLY A 33 0.44 11.94 41.40
C GLY A 33 1.93 11.61 41.32
N VAL A 34 2.33 10.34 41.09
CA VAL A 34 3.75 9.92 41.19
C VAL A 34 4.44 9.81 39.82
N LEU A 35 3.69 9.66 38.73
CA LEU A 35 4.25 9.54 37.38
C LEU A 35 4.63 10.89 36.76
N ILE A 36 3.94 11.98 37.14
CA ILE A 36 4.20 13.33 36.61
C ILE A 36 5.55 13.88 37.09
N SER A 37 6.04 13.47 38.26
CA SER A 37 7.33 13.95 38.79
C SER A 37 8.56 13.32 38.11
N VAL A 38 8.43 12.13 37.51
CA VAL A 38 9.57 11.44 36.85
C VAL A 38 9.78 11.98 35.43
N ALA A 39 8.71 12.39 34.74
CA ALA A 39 8.78 12.87 33.35
C ALA A 39 9.43 14.25 33.19
N LEU A 40 9.42 15.10 34.22
CA LEU A 40 10.01 16.45 34.15
C LEU A 40 11.54 16.47 34.37
N PHE A 41 12.11 15.43 34.99
CA PHE A 41 13.54 15.37 35.27
C PHE A 41 14.38 14.89 34.06
N SER A 42 13.77 14.16 33.12
CA SER A 42 14.45 13.65 31.92
C SER A 42 14.54 14.67 30.77
N ILE A 43 13.68 15.69 30.74
CA ILE A 43 13.70 16.72 29.69
C ILE A 43 14.86 17.72 29.89
N ALA A 44 15.31 17.93 31.14
CA ALA A 44 16.38 18.88 31.47
C ALA A 44 17.78 18.44 31.03
N LEU A 45 18.02 17.14 30.78
CA LEU A 45 19.34 16.63 30.38
C LEU A 45 19.61 16.68 28.86
N VAL A 46 18.57 16.77 28.02
CA VAL A 46 18.74 16.74 26.55
C VAL A 46 19.10 18.13 26.00
N VAL A 47 18.65 19.21 26.64
CA VAL A 47 18.88 20.58 26.16
C VAL A 47 20.34 21.04 26.38
N ALA A 48 21.05 20.48 27.36
CA ALA A 48 22.45 20.82 27.62
C ALA A 48 23.45 20.20 26.60
N GLY A 49 23.04 19.17 25.84
CA GLY A 49 23.93 18.47 24.90
C GLY A 49 24.08 19.14 23.52
N ILE A 50 23.15 20.01 23.13
CA ILE A 50 23.11 20.59 21.77
C ILE A 50 23.96 21.87 21.64
N VAL A 51 24.39 22.47 22.76
CA VAL A 51 25.09 23.77 22.74
C VAL A 51 26.63 23.64 22.63
N VAL A 52 27.21 22.45 22.76
CA VAL A 52 28.68 22.25 22.82
C VAL A 52 29.33 21.88 21.48
N PHE A 53 28.58 21.62 20.42
CA PHE A 53 29.11 21.36 19.07
C PHE A 53 28.52 22.38 18.09
N GLY A 54 28.99 23.62 18.04
CA GLY A 54 30.38 23.96 17.78
C GLY A 54 30.55 24.17 16.27
N PHE A 55 30.23 25.40 15.85
CA PHE A 55 30.49 25.99 14.54
C PHE A 55 31.83 25.56 13.94
N SER A 56 31.85 25.17 12.66
CA SER A 56 33.04 25.36 11.82
C SER A 56 32.73 25.36 10.33
N GLY A 57 33.08 26.47 9.67
CA GLY A 57 33.62 26.43 8.31
C GLY A 57 32.69 26.65 7.13
N ALA A 58 32.24 27.90 6.92
CA ALA A 58 31.81 28.36 5.61
C ALA A 58 33.00 28.46 4.63
N LYS A 59 32.91 27.83 3.46
CA LYS A 59 33.65 28.23 2.26
C LYS A 59 32.74 28.14 1.03
N LYS A 60 32.55 29.28 0.35
CA LYS A 60 32.04 29.38 -1.02
C LYS A 60 33.22 29.18 -1.98
N ASN A 61 33.06 28.40 -3.05
CA ASN A 61 33.37 28.86 -4.41
C ASN A 61 33.02 27.86 -5.52
N THR A 62 32.43 28.44 -6.57
CA THR A 62 32.69 28.26 -8.01
C THR A 62 32.44 26.92 -8.70
N GLN A 63 31.57 27.01 -9.72
CA GLN A 63 31.24 26.00 -10.72
C GLN A 63 32.47 25.38 -11.40
N GLU A 64 32.44 24.05 -11.51
CA GLU A 64 33.05 23.33 -12.63
C GLU A 64 31.95 22.59 -13.40
N HIS A 65 31.92 22.85 -14.70
CA HIS A 65 31.12 22.17 -15.70
C HIS A 65 31.54 20.68 -15.73
N ARG A 66 30.79 19.79 -15.06
CA ARG A 66 31.11 18.35 -15.00
C ARG A 66 29.99 17.54 -15.64
N LEU A 67 30.41 16.75 -16.64
CA LEU A 67 29.63 15.88 -17.50
C LEU A 67 28.69 14.96 -16.70
N MET A 68 27.52 14.69 -17.29
CA MET A 68 26.54 13.71 -16.80
C MET A 68 27.24 12.39 -16.40
N PRO A 69 26.93 11.81 -15.22
CA PRO A 69 27.33 10.43 -14.96
C PRO A 69 26.60 9.51 -15.96
N PRO A 70 27.22 8.39 -16.40
CA PRO A 70 26.55 7.44 -17.28
C PRO A 70 25.33 6.86 -16.56
N ALA A 71 24.32 6.52 -17.36
CA ALA A 71 23.07 5.91 -16.92
C ALA A 71 23.29 4.92 -15.78
N VAL A 72 22.69 5.20 -14.63
CA VAL A 72 22.59 4.25 -13.52
C VAL A 72 21.95 3.00 -14.11
N ALA A 73 22.72 1.92 -14.16
CA ALA A 73 22.22 0.60 -14.47
C ALA A 73 21.08 0.31 -13.50
N VAL A 74 19.87 0.22 -14.04
CA VAL A 74 18.72 -0.37 -13.34
C VAL A 74 19.18 -1.78 -12.96
N PRO A 75 19.25 -2.14 -11.65
CA PRO A 75 19.60 -3.49 -11.28
C PRO A 75 18.57 -4.44 -11.91
N SER A 76 19.07 -5.45 -12.61
CA SER A 76 18.29 -6.50 -13.25
C SER A 76 17.30 -7.09 -12.25
N SER A 77 16.01 -6.95 -12.59
CA SER A 77 14.83 -7.16 -11.75
C SER A 77 14.49 -8.63 -11.47
N GLU A 78 15.48 -9.53 -11.44
CA GLU A 78 15.22 -10.96 -11.25
C GLU A 78 15.04 -11.37 -9.78
N ASN A 79 15.51 -10.55 -8.81
CA ASN A 79 15.49 -10.92 -7.38
C ASN A 79 14.45 -10.21 -6.51
N SER A 80 13.67 -9.25 -7.04
CA SER A 80 12.65 -8.55 -6.24
C SER A 80 11.49 -9.47 -5.81
N PHE A 81 11.23 -10.51 -6.60
CA PHE A 81 10.19 -11.50 -6.37
C PHE A 81 10.43 -12.33 -5.11
N ASP A 82 11.64 -12.86 -4.98
CA ASP A 82 12.00 -13.76 -3.89
C ASP A 82 12.06 -12.99 -2.57
N GLU A 83 12.57 -11.76 -2.61
CA GLU A 83 12.66 -10.91 -1.43
C GLU A 83 11.28 -10.40 -0.96
N THR A 84 10.35 -10.12 -1.87
CA THR A 84 9.01 -9.66 -1.49
C THR A 84 8.16 -10.76 -0.89
N ALA A 85 8.11 -11.93 -1.53
CA ALA A 85 7.47 -13.11 -0.99
C ALA A 85 8.13 -13.53 0.33
N SER A 86 9.45 -13.73 0.33
CA SER A 86 10.21 -14.15 1.51
C SER A 86 10.10 -13.17 2.69
N ALA A 87 10.16 -11.85 2.47
CA ALA A 87 9.97 -10.86 3.53
C ALA A 87 8.53 -10.81 4.10
N VAL A 88 7.54 -11.37 3.40
CA VAL A 88 6.20 -11.58 3.97
C VAL A 88 6.21 -12.82 4.87
N PHE A 89 6.82 -13.93 4.42
CA PHE A 89 6.89 -15.18 5.19
C PHE A 89 7.79 -15.12 6.43
N HIS A 90 8.84 -14.31 6.42
CA HIS A 90 9.66 -14.12 7.62
C HIS A 90 8.90 -13.43 8.79
N ALA A 91 7.73 -12.84 8.53
CA ALA A 91 6.85 -12.28 9.57
C ALA A 91 5.81 -13.29 10.11
N GLY A 92 5.65 -14.46 9.50
CA GLY A 92 4.72 -15.51 9.94
C GLY A 92 5.07 -16.86 9.30
N GLU A 93 5.56 -17.79 10.14
CA GLU A 93 5.87 -19.22 9.89
C GLU A 93 6.32 -19.64 8.46
N GLU A 94 7.56 -20.13 8.36
CA GLU A 94 8.20 -20.66 7.15
C GLU A 94 7.30 -21.63 6.37
N ARG A 95 6.75 -21.15 5.26
CA ARG A 95 6.28 -22.01 4.17
C ARG A 95 7.07 -21.66 2.91
N SER A 96 8.09 -22.48 2.62
CA SER A 96 8.86 -22.39 1.38
C SER A 96 7.92 -22.52 0.19
N LEU A 97 8.02 -21.58 -0.76
CA LEU A 97 7.42 -21.73 -2.07
C LEU A 97 8.00 -22.99 -2.75
N PRO A 98 7.19 -23.80 -3.44
CA PRO A 98 7.72 -24.91 -4.24
C PRO A 98 8.58 -24.36 -5.38
N GLY A 99 9.66 -25.08 -5.71
CA GLY A 99 10.59 -24.68 -6.76
C GLY A 99 10.00 -24.77 -8.17
N ASP A 100 10.66 -24.11 -9.12
CA ASP A 100 10.24 -23.87 -10.52
C ASP A 100 9.65 -25.07 -11.28
N ALA A 101 10.05 -26.30 -10.94
CA ALA A 101 9.57 -27.51 -11.58
C ALA A 101 8.23 -28.02 -11.02
N GLU A 102 8.01 -27.89 -9.71
CA GLU A 102 6.74 -28.26 -9.07
C GLU A 102 5.66 -27.22 -9.35
N THR A 103 6.03 -25.94 -9.37
CA THR A 103 5.15 -24.85 -9.79
C THR A 103 4.72 -24.99 -11.25
N LYS A 104 5.66 -25.32 -12.15
CA LYS A 104 5.35 -25.57 -13.56
C LYS A 104 4.38 -26.75 -13.73
N ALA A 105 4.58 -27.84 -12.98
CA ALA A 105 3.69 -29.01 -13.02
C ALA A 105 2.30 -28.72 -12.42
N LEU A 106 2.21 -27.85 -11.40
CA LEU A 106 0.95 -27.41 -10.81
C LEU A 106 0.15 -26.51 -11.78
N ILE A 107 0.85 -25.62 -12.49
CA ILE A 107 0.30 -24.75 -13.55
C ILE A 107 -0.18 -25.58 -14.75
N GLU A 108 0.64 -26.52 -15.22
CA GLU A 108 0.29 -27.43 -16.32
C GLU A 108 -0.84 -28.41 -15.95
N GLY A 109 -1.06 -28.65 -14.65
CA GLY A 109 -2.14 -29.50 -14.15
C GLY A 109 -3.45 -28.75 -13.85
N HIS A 110 -3.41 -27.53 -13.32
CA HIS A 110 -4.57 -26.80 -12.78
C HIS A 110 -4.47 -25.25 -12.74
N GLY A 111 -3.43 -24.58 -13.28
CA GLY A 111 -3.12 -23.18 -12.89
C GLY A 111 -2.86 -22.20 -14.04
N ASP A 112 -3.88 -21.81 -14.80
CA ASP A 112 -3.78 -20.62 -15.65
C ASP A 112 -3.91 -19.32 -14.84
N VAL A 113 -3.58 -18.18 -15.46
CA VAL A 113 -3.69 -16.86 -14.82
C VAL A 113 -5.11 -16.57 -14.32
N GLU A 114 -6.14 -17.06 -15.03
CA GLU A 114 -7.54 -16.80 -14.69
C GLU A 114 -7.97 -17.51 -13.40
N THR A 115 -7.58 -18.78 -13.25
CA THR A 115 -7.84 -19.57 -12.04
C THR A 115 -7.15 -18.96 -10.83
N SER A 116 -5.91 -18.50 -11.02
CA SER A 116 -5.11 -17.90 -9.96
C SER A 116 -5.62 -16.53 -9.55
N LEU A 117 -6.09 -15.72 -10.52
CA LEU A 117 -6.79 -14.45 -10.25
C LEU A 117 -8.04 -14.70 -9.39
N SER A 118 -8.82 -15.72 -9.73
CA SER A 118 -10.05 -16.08 -9.00
C SER A 118 -9.74 -16.59 -7.58
N LEU A 119 -8.73 -17.44 -7.43
CA LEU A 119 -8.34 -18.01 -6.14
C LEU A 119 -7.74 -16.95 -5.21
N GLY A 120 -6.80 -16.15 -5.70
CA GLY A 120 -6.21 -15.09 -4.89
C GLY A 120 -7.23 -14.02 -4.50
N ALA A 121 -8.23 -13.74 -5.36
CA ALA A 121 -9.33 -12.84 -5.02
C ALA A 121 -10.18 -13.45 -3.89
N ALA A 122 -10.48 -14.75 -3.95
CA ALA A 122 -11.20 -15.43 -2.89
C ALA A 122 -10.46 -15.42 -1.54
N PHE A 123 -9.12 -15.48 -1.55
CA PHE A 123 -8.31 -15.28 -0.34
C PHE A 123 -8.37 -13.83 0.16
N TYR A 124 -8.21 -12.86 -0.75
CA TYR A 124 -8.28 -11.44 -0.42
C TYR A 124 -9.61 -11.04 0.24
N GLU A 125 -10.74 -11.49 -0.31
CA GLU A 125 -12.08 -11.22 0.22
C GLU A 125 -12.30 -11.81 1.63
N ARG A 126 -11.54 -12.85 2.00
CA ARG A 126 -11.57 -13.45 3.34
C ARG A 126 -10.59 -12.78 4.31
N GLY A 127 -9.81 -11.79 3.85
CA GLY A 127 -8.74 -11.16 4.61
C GLY A 127 -7.48 -12.00 4.73
N ASP A 128 -7.37 -13.10 3.97
CA ASP A 128 -6.19 -13.97 3.95
C ASP A 128 -5.18 -13.46 2.91
N TYR A 129 -4.59 -12.31 3.24
CA TYR A 129 -3.75 -11.56 2.31
C TYR A 129 -2.43 -12.28 2.01
N GLU A 130 -1.91 -13.05 2.95
CA GLU A 130 -0.69 -13.85 2.77
C GLU A 130 -0.89 -14.95 1.73
N ASN A 131 -1.97 -15.73 1.81
CA ASN A 131 -2.26 -16.75 0.79
C ASN A 131 -2.68 -16.13 -0.56
N ALA A 132 -3.34 -14.97 -0.56
CA ALA A 132 -3.60 -14.23 -1.78
C ALA A 132 -2.29 -13.84 -2.49
N LEU A 133 -1.32 -13.30 -1.73
CA LEU A 133 -0.03 -12.91 -2.26
C LEU A 133 0.75 -14.12 -2.79
N LEU A 134 0.79 -15.23 -2.03
CA LEU A 134 1.39 -16.50 -2.49
C LEU A 134 0.85 -16.92 -3.85
N THR A 135 -0.47 -17.01 -3.94
CA THR A 135 -1.19 -17.48 -5.14
C THR A 135 -0.85 -16.61 -6.35
N TYR A 136 -0.88 -15.30 -6.19
CA TYR A 136 -0.57 -14.39 -7.30
C TYR A 136 0.91 -14.41 -7.68
N MET A 137 1.81 -14.46 -6.69
CA MET A 137 3.24 -14.47 -6.93
C MET A 137 3.67 -15.75 -7.67
N GLU A 138 3.16 -16.91 -7.28
CA GLU A 138 3.48 -18.17 -7.95
C GLU A 138 3.27 -18.10 -9.47
N VAL A 139 2.15 -17.52 -9.90
CA VAL A 139 1.79 -17.39 -11.32
C VAL A 139 2.44 -16.19 -11.99
N HIS A 140 2.78 -15.14 -11.23
CA HIS A 140 3.50 -13.98 -11.74
C HIS A 140 4.87 -14.35 -12.34
N ARG A 141 5.51 -15.45 -11.89
CA ARG A 141 6.75 -15.96 -12.48
C ARG A 141 6.66 -16.20 -14.00
N TYR A 142 5.46 -16.55 -14.48
CA TYR A 142 5.18 -16.88 -15.87
C TYR A 142 4.39 -15.78 -16.60
N TYR A 143 3.52 -15.06 -15.89
CA TYR A 143 2.67 -14.00 -16.45
C TYR A 143 3.07 -12.62 -15.93
N ARG A 144 4.36 -12.27 -16.12
CA ARG A 144 4.98 -11.06 -15.54
C ARG A 144 4.35 -9.74 -15.98
N SER A 145 3.68 -9.73 -17.13
CA SER A 145 3.08 -8.53 -17.72
C SER A 145 1.55 -8.53 -17.67
N ASP A 146 0.89 -9.51 -17.04
CA ASP A 146 -0.57 -9.45 -16.90
C ASP A 146 -0.96 -8.30 -15.97
N ILE A 147 -1.68 -7.32 -16.52
CA ILE A 147 -2.07 -6.08 -15.83
C ILE A 147 -2.94 -6.37 -14.60
N ARG A 148 -3.87 -7.32 -14.71
CA ARG A 148 -4.80 -7.68 -13.63
C ARG A 148 -4.02 -8.33 -12.50
N LEU A 149 -3.08 -9.21 -12.82
CA LEU A 149 -2.22 -9.88 -11.84
C LEU A 149 -1.33 -8.87 -11.10
N LEU A 150 -0.65 -8.00 -11.83
CA LEU A 150 0.17 -6.93 -11.25
C LEU A 150 -0.65 -6.00 -10.35
N ASN A 151 -1.84 -5.60 -10.80
CA ASN A 151 -2.75 -4.77 -10.01
C ASN A 151 -3.19 -5.50 -8.73
N ASN A 152 -3.60 -6.77 -8.82
CA ASN A 152 -4.07 -7.53 -7.67
C ASN A 152 -2.95 -7.80 -6.65
N ILE A 153 -1.71 -8.03 -7.10
CA ILE A 153 -0.54 -8.10 -6.21
C ILE A 153 -0.37 -6.78 -5.45
N GLY A 154 -0.45 -5.65 -6.15
CA GLY A 154 -0.39 -4.33 -5.54
C GLY A 154 -1.48 -4.11 -4.48
N SER A 155 -2.73 -4.48 -4.78
CA SER A 155 -3.85 -4.37 -3.84
C SER A 155 -3.65 -5.23 -2.58
N VAL A 156 -3.16 -6.46 -2.73
CA VAL A 156 -2.81 -7.31 -1.59
C VAL A 156 -1.68 -6.68 -0.76
N LEU A 157 -0.66 -6.10 -1.41
CA LEU A 157 0.43 -5.42 -0.71
C LEU A 157 -0.06 -4.18 0.06
N LEU A 158 -1.05 -3.44 -0.44
CA LEU A 158 -1.69 -2.36 0.32
C LEU A 158 -2.40 -2.87 1.56
N ALA A 159 -3.18 -3.95 1.43
CA ALA A 159 -3.86 -4.56 2.56
C ALA A 159 -2.89 -5.07 3.64
N LEU A 160 -1.68 -5.50 3.23
CA LEU A 160 -0.57 -5.87 4.12
C LEU A 160 0.23 -4.66 4.66
N GLY A 161 -0.16 -3.43 4.34
CA GLY A 161 0.52 -2.20 4.77
C GLY A 161 1.86 -1.93 4.07
N LYS A 162 2.15 -2.62 2.96
CA LYS A 162 3.40 -2.50 2.19
C LYS A 162 3.22 -1.55 1.00
N ALA A 163 2.82 -0.32 1.30
CA ALA A 163 2.39 0.65 0.28
C ALA A 163 3.48 1.02 -0.74
N GLU A 164 4.74 1.14 -0.32
CA GLU A 164 5.85 1.41 -1.24
C GLU A 164 5.98 0.34 -2.32
N LYS A 165 5.91 -0.93 -1.90
CA LYS A 165 5.99 -2.08 -2.82
C LYS A 165 4.75 -2.18 -3.70
N ALA A 166 3.58 -1.84 -3.17
CA ALA A 166 2.35 -1.80 -3.95
C ALA A 166 2.47 -0.81 -5.12
N VAL A 167 3.01 0.39 -4.89
CA VAL A 167 3.28 1.38 -5.95
C VAL A 167 4.15 0.79 -7.06
N GLU A 168 5.20 0.04 -6.72
CA GLU A 168 6.07 -0.60 -7.73
C GLU A 168 5.29 -1.55 -8.66
N PHE A 169 4.37 -2.36 -8.12
CA PHE A 169 3.54 -3.27 -8.91
C PHE A 169 2.48 -2.53 -9.73
N PHE A 170 1.83 -1.50 -9.17
CA PHE A 170 0.88 -0.69 -9.92
C PHE A 170 1.55 0.09 -11.06
N MET A 171 2.75 0.63 -10.84
CA MET A 171 3.53 1.30 -11.90
C MET A 171 3.93 0.31 -13.00
N GLN A 172 4.25 -0.94 -12.66
CA GLN A 172 4.47 -1.99 -13.65
C GLN A 172 3.19 -2.25 -14.46
N ALA A 173 2.02 -2.34 -13.81
CA ALA A 173 0.74 -2.53 -14.48
C ALA A 173 0.40 -1.35 -15.42
N GLN A 174 0.55 -0.12 -14.94
CA GLN A 174 0.38 1.11 -15.72
C GLN A 174 1.30 1.14 -16.95
N LYS A 175 2.54 0.64 -16.83
CA LYS A 175 3.48 0.56 -17.96
C LYS A 175 3.02 -0.41 -19.05
N GLN A 176 2.27 -1.46 -18.70
CA GLN A 176 1.76 -2.42 -19.69
C GLN A 176 0.54 -1.88 -20.45
N SER A 177 -0.27 -1.01 -19.83
CA SER A 177 -1.45 -0.40 -20.46
C SER A 177 -1.66 1.03 -20.01
N SER A 178 -1.65 1.94 -20.98
CA SER A 178 -1.99 3.36 -20.75
C SER A 178 -3.50 3.63 -20.70
N THR A 179 -4.35 2.61 -20.92
CA THR A 179 -5.82 2.77 -20.97
C THR A 179 -6.54 2.15 -19.79
N THR A 180 -5.83 1.44 -18.91
CA THR A 180 -6.41 0.84 -17.70
C THR A 180 -6.22 1.80 -16.54
N VAL A 181 -7.32 2.25 -15.93
CA VAL A 181 -7.29 3.33 -14.93
C VAL A 181 -7.01 2.81 -13.52
N GLU A 182 -7.37 1.56 -13.23
CA GLU A 182 -7.29 0.94 -11.90
C GLU A 182 -5.89 1.02 -11.29
N PRO A 183 -4.78 0.72 -12.01
CA PRO A 183 -3.44 0.90 -11.46
C PRO A 183 -3.11 2.34 -11.10
N VAL A 184 -3.56 3.32 -11.89
CA VAL A 184 -3.29 4.75 -11.66
C VAL A 184 -4.04 5.24 -10.43
N TYR A 185 -5.31 4.83 -10.30
CA TYR A 185 -6.12 5.08 -9.12
C TYR A 185 -5.49 4.45 -7.86
N ASN A 186 -5.07 3.19 -7.94
CA ASN A 186 -4.48 2.49 -6.81
C ASN A 186 -3.11 3.07 -6.39
N ILE A 187 -2.36 3.69 -7.31
CA ILE A 187 -1.16 4.49 -6.96
C ILE A 187 -1.56 5.70 -6.10
N ALA A 188 -2.67 6.37 -6.42
CA ALA A 188 -3.17 7.48 -5.61
C ALA A 188 -3.52 7.03 -4.19
N CYS A 189 -4.25 5.91 -4.05
CA CYS A 189 -4.58 5.31 -2.76
C CYS A 189 -3.32 4.94 -1.97
N ALA A 190 -2.35 4.30 -2.62
CA ALA A 190 -1.07 3.94 -2.01
C ALA A 190 -0.32 5.17 -1.47
N TYR A 191 -0.23 6.24 -2.26
CA TYR A 191 0.40 7.48 -1.81
C TYR A 191 -0.36 8.18 -0.69
N ALA A 192 -1.69 8.12 -0.68
CA ALA A 192 -2.50 8.68 0.40
C ALA A 192 -2.29 7.93 1.73
N LEU A 193 -2.24 6.59 1.69
CA LEU A 193 -1.91 5.75 2.86
C LEU A 193 -0.50 6.04 3.40
N MET A 194 0.44 6.38 2.52
CA MET A 194 1.79 6.83 2.88
C MET A 194 1.86 8.31 3.30
N LYS A 195 0.72 9.02 3.33
CA LYS A 195 0.60 10.47 3.60
C LYS A 195 1.42 11.35 2.65
N LYS A 196 1.72 10.86 1.45
CA LYS A 196 2.37 11.62 0.38
C LYS A 196 1.32 12.41 -0.41
N ARG A 197 0.80 13.45 0.24
CA ARG A 197 -0.31 14.29 -0.25
C ARG A 197 -0.19 14.65 -1.75
N ASP A 198 0.90 15.29 -2.14
CA ASP A 198 1.02 15.85 -3.50
C ASP A 198 1.03 14.76 -4.57
N ALA A 199 1.74 13.65 -4.32
CA ALA A 199 1.80 12.51 -5.24
C ALA A 199 0.45 11.78 -5.34
N ALA A 200 -0.31 11.70 -4.24
CA ALA A 200 -1.65 11.14 -4.24
C ALA A 200 -2.61 11.97 -5.10
N LEU A 201 -2.60 13.30 -4.93
CA LEU A 201 -3.43 14.22 -5.70
C LEU A 201 -3.09 14.24 -7.19
N GLU A 202 -1.80 14.22 -7.53
CA GLU A 202 -1.34 14.13 -8.92
C GLU A 202 -1.82 12.85 -9.59
N SER A 203 -1.68 11.71 -8.91
CA SER A 203 -2.10 10.40 -9.43
C SER A 203 -3.63 10.32 -9.54
N LEU A 204 -4.37 10.85 -8.56
CA LEU A 204 -5.82 10.88 -8.60
C LEU A 204 -6.34 11.77 -9.74
N LEU A 205 -5.75 12.95 -9.93
CA LEU A 205 -6.09 13.83 -11.03
C LEU A 205 -5.85 13.14 -12.38
N ALA A 206 -4.74 12.41 -12.51
CA ALA A 206 -4.46 11.63 -13.72
C ALA A 206 -5.53 10.54 -13.94
N ALA A 207 -5.93 9.81 -12.90
CA ALA A 207 -6.96 8.78 -12.99
C ALA A 207 -8.33 9.35 -13.40
N VAL A 208 -8.75 10.47 -12.79
CA VAL A 208 -10.01 11.17 -13.14
C VAL A 208 -9.97 11.74 -14.56
N ALA A 209 -8.83 12.24 -15.01
CA ALA A 209 -8.66 12.71 -16.38
C ALA A 209 -8.75 11.58 -17.42
N MET A 210 -8.35 10.36 -17.06
CA MET A 210 -8.57 9.17 -17.90
C MET A 210 -10.05 8.80 -17.92
N HIS A 211 -10.65 8.67 -16.72
CA HIS A 211 -11.99 8.15 -16.50
C HIS A 211 -12.71 9.01 -15.44
N PRO A 212 -13.61 9.92 -15.84
CA PRO A 212 -14.28 10.84 -14.91
C PRO A 212 -15.02 10.15 -13.76
N GLU A 213 -15.53 8.93 -13.95
CA GLU A 213 -16.22 8.14 -12.94
C GLU A 213 -15.35 7.78 -11.72
N VAL A 214 -14.02 7.88 -11.84
CA VAL A 214 -13.08 7.68 -10.72
C VAL A 214 -13.33 8.67 -9.59
N ALA A 215 -13.86 9.87 -9.87
CA ALA A 215 -14.24 10.82 -8.84
C ALA A 215 -15.30 10.23 -7.87
N GLU A 216 -16.22 9.41 -8.38
CA GLU A 216 -17.21 8.72 -7.56
C GLU A 216 -16.60 7.63 -6.68
N TRP A 217 -15.59 6.91 -7.19
CA TRP A 217 -14.84 5.92 -6.42
C TRP A 217 -14.12 6.60 -5.26
N ALA A 218 -13.41 7.69 -5.56
CA ALA A 218 -12.57 8.42 -4.62
C ALA A 218 -13.34 9.06 -3.46
N ARG A 219 -14.58 9.52 -3.69
CA ARG A 219 -15.37 10.28 -2.70
C ARG A 219 -15.57 9.52 -1.38
N ASN A 220 -15.67 8.20 -1.44
CA ASN A 220 -15.95 7.36 -0.27
C ASN A 220 -14.87 6.31 -0.01
N ASP A 221 -13.71 6.41 -0.68
CA ASP A 221 -12.63 5.45 -0.49
C ASP A 221 -11.88 5.72 0.82
N PRO A 222 -11.85 4.77 1.77
CA PRO A 222 -11.15 4.96 3.04
C PRO A 222 -9.65 5.21 2.89
N ASP A 223 -9.01 4.71 1.82
CA ASP A 223 -7.58 4.91 1.59
C ASP A 223 -7.25 6.38 1.29
N LEU A 224 -8.22 7.13 0.77
CA LEU A 224 -8.11 8.56 0.45
C LEU A 224 -8.63 9.47 1.58
N SER A 225 -9.09 8.91 2.71
CA SER A 225 -9.64 9.68 3.84
C SER A 225 -8.67 10.73 4.41
N PHE A 226 -7.36 10.51 4.27
CA PHE A 226 -6.33 11.49 4.63
C PHE A 226 -6.43 12.81 3.84
N LEU A 227 -7.01 12.78 2.64
CA LEU A 227 -7.17 13.93 1.76
C LEU A 227 -8.52 14.65 1.95
N SER A 228 -9.43 14.12 2.78
CA SER A 228 -10.75 14.72 2.98
C SER A 228 -10.64 16.16 3.52
N GLY A 229 -11.36 17.09 2.88
CA GLY A 229 -11.29 18.52 3.19
C GLY A 229 -10.09 19.25 2.60
N ASP A 230 -9.21 18.56 1.85
CA ASP A 230 -8.17 19.21 1.07
C ASP A 230 -8.79 19.94 -0.12
N PRO A 231 -8.57 21.27 -0.30
CA PRO A 231 -9.22 22.02 -1.36
C PRO A 231 -8.93 21.50 -2.77
N VAL A 232 -7.77 20.89 -3.01
CA VAL A 232 -7.42 20.32 -4.31
C VAL A 232 -8.14 19.00 -4.52
N PHE A 233 -8.24 18.17 -3.47
CA PHE A 233 -9.01 16.92 -3.52
C PHE A 233 -10.48 17.20 -3.84
N GLU A 234 -11.14 18.11 -3.09
CA GLU A 234 -12.54 18.46 -3.33
C GLU A 234 -12.76 19.02 -4.74
N ALA A 235 -11.84 19.86 -5.22
CA ALA A 235 -11.90 20.39 -6.58
C ALA A 235 -11.74 19.31 -7.67
N ILE A 236 -11.01 18.23 -7.41
CA ILE A 236 -10.94 17.06 -8.31
C ILE A 236 -12.29 16.34 -8.34
N LEU A 237 -12.94 16.17 -7.20
CA LEU A 237 -14.22 15.46 -7.07
C LEU A 237 -15.42 16.22 -7.65
N GLU A 238 -15.38 17.55 -7.67
CA GLU A 238 -16.49 18.41 -8.15
C GLU A 238 -16.51 18.60 -9.68
N ARG A 239 -15.42 18.31 -10.37
CA ARG A 239 -15.27 18.60 -11.80
C ARG A 239 -16.01 17.64 -12.73
N HIS A 240 -16.60 16.58 -12.20
CA HIS A 240 -17.14 15.44 -12.94
C HIS A 240 -18.39 14.87 -12.26
#